data_AF-A0A8T3T0Y3-F1
#
_entry.id   AF-A0A8T3T0Y3-F1
#
_cell.length_a   1.000
_cell.length_b   1.000
_cell.length_c   1.000
_cell.angle_alpha   90.00
_cell.angle_beta   90.00
_cell.angle_gamma   90.00
#
_symmetry.space_group_name_H-M   'P 1'
#
loop_
_entity.id
_entity.type
_entity.pdbx_description
1 polymer ?
#
loop_
_entity_poly.entity_id
_entity_poly.type
_entity_poly.pdbx_seq_one_letter_code
_entity_poly.pdbx_strand_id
1 'polypeptide(L)'
;MSVRPRSRPGQLEIGLAAPTAPELPSLAIEADWKDQQRLWGHPFHPMCSYLAMFPAALAHAFIARYSRPGDVVLDPFSGRGTTALQACAEGRVGVGVDLNPMAHLLTAAKVDPPTTLQLGARLSELRLRWTEESEPWLELARRSIASPGPLGVPVPGPRGAGPDAPLPLEVALCFHPRTLGQVLMVRSALDLDDRTDRFLAGAITGILHGRSASYLSEVMPNSFSMAPRYVRDFVARTGFQPPERDLFRGLAAKLDRLFRGGLPRSRGIALQGDARDAGARAREALRARALPDRARLVVTSPPYLRVVKYGYYNWLRMWFLGIDPAAVDASLDDGHQLDAWLPFMRDVLRGLREAVTDDAVLVLVIGDVELDRGRRITNGSALAETVWAGAAEPEGYLLAGVALDDVLAHRKMTRIWGVEAGRATKTDRLLVIAPTELGRRRALAGSATPIDWGRAGASVARTTRPGQAAPRAPVRDDAPPASILAPDAADVPPRRPGGHGPARAHEEPRPRADDQPAPELRPAAAGPPVRS
;
A
#
# COMPACT_ATOMS: atom_id res chain seq x y z
N MET A 1 60.21 18.79 -41.23
CA MET A 1 60.42 19.88 -40.25
C MET A 1 59.28 19.84 -39.24
N SER A 2 59.66 19.72 -37.97
CA SER A 2 58.80 19.55 -36.80
C SER A 2 58.12 20.86 -36.41
N VAL A 3 56.83 20.81 -36.05
CA VAL A 3 56.19 21.82 -35.19
C VAL A 3 55.34 21.08 -34.15
N ARG A 4 55.88 20.98 -32.92
CA ARG A 4 55.09 20.67 -31.72
C ARG A 4 54.26 21.89 -31.31
N PRO A 5 53.14 21.67 -30.60
CA PRO A 5 52.82 22.56 -29.50
C PRO A 5 52.61 21.81 -28.17
N ARG A 6 53.50 22.16 -27.22
CA ARG A 6 53.28 22.49 -25.79
C ARG A 6 52.51 21.52 -24.90
N SER A 7 53.31 20.73 -24.17
CA SER A 7 53.01 20.22 -22.83
C SER A 7 52.77 21.37 -21.83
N ARG A 8 51.63 21.35 -21.12
CA ARG A 8 51.42 22.11 -19.88
C ARG A 8 51.92 21.27 -18.69
N PRO A 9 52.60 21.88 -17.70
CA PRO A 9 53.15 21.17 -16.56
C PRO A 9 52.09 20.93 -15.46
N GLY A 10 52.18 19.74 -14.85
CA GLY A 10 51.91 19.46 -13.44
C GLY A 10 50.63 20.02 -12.81
N GLN A 11 49.55 19.25 -12.91
CA GLN A 11 48.62 19.13 -11.80
C GLN A 11 48.59 17.63 -11.43
N LEU A 12 49.29 17.30 -10.35
CA LEU A 12 49.02 16.06 -9.61
C LEU A 12 47.59 16.19 -9.09
N GLU A 13 46.62 15.68 -9.84
CA GLU A 13 45.33 15.32 -9.25
C GLU A 13 45.62 14.16 -8.29
N ILE A 14 45.87 14.51 -7.03
CA ILE A 14 45.66 13.58 -5.94
C ILE A 14 44.15 13.33 -5.96
N GLY A 15 43.76 12.25 -6.65
CA GLY A 15 42.43 11.71 -6.57
C GLY A 15 42.18 11.27 -5.13
N LEU A 16 41.75 12.20 -4.29
CA LEU A 16 41.02 11.88 -3.07
C LEU A 16 39.70 11.27 -3.54
N ALA A 17 39.74 9.94 -3.77
CA ALA A 17 38.53 9.15 -3.79
C ALA A 17 37.76 9.52 -2.51
N ALA A 18 36.56 10.05 -2.67
CA ALA A 18 35.65 10.23 -1.55
C ALA A 18 35.57 8.88 -0.82
N PRO A 19 35.73 8.84 0.52
CA PRO A 19 35.67 7.59 1.25
C PRO A 19 34.32 6.94 0.95
N THR A 20 34.35 5.73 0.37
CA THR A 20 33.16 4.88 0.28
C THR A 20 32.67 4.69 1.71
N ALA A 21 31.43 5.10 1.98
CA ALA A 21 30.83 4.91 3.29
C ALA A 21 31.00 3.43 3.70
N PRO A 22 31.45 3.14 4.94
CA PRO A 22 31.62 1.77 5.37
C PRO A 22 30.29 1.03 5.31
N GLU A 23 30.30 -0.17 4.73
CA GLU A 23 29.14 -1.04 4.63
C GLU A 23 28.61 -1.35 6.04
N LEU A 24 27.30 -1.18 6.27
CA LEU A 24 26.71 -1.42 7.58
C LEU A 24 26.78 -2.92 7.93
N PRO A 25 27.01 -3.28 9.21
CA PRO A 25 27.04 -4.68 9.63
C PRO A 25 25.72 -5.38 9.32
N SER A 26 25.80 -6.57 8.71
CA SER A 26 24.64 -7.42 8.48
C SER A 26 24.08 -7.97 9.81
N LEU A 27 22.75 -8.03 9.90
CA LEU A 27 22.04 -8.65 11.01
C LEU A 27 21.44 -9.98 10.51
N ALA A 28 21.72 -11.07 11.22
CA ALA A 28 21.28 -12.42 10.88
C ALA A 28 19.75 -12.60 11.07
N ILE A 29 18.97 -11.96 10.20
CA ILE A 29 17.52 -12.11 10.06
C ILE A 29 17.27 -12.55 8.62
N GLU A 30 16.86 -13.80 8.46
CA GLU A 30 16.47 -14.35 7.17
C GLU A 30 15.11 -13.80 6.71
N ALA A 31 14.93 -13.68 5.40
CA ALA A 31 13.72 -13.15 4.78
C ALA A 31 12.59 -14.21 4.67
N ASP A 32 12.37 -15.01 5.72
CA ASP A 32 11.40 -16.12 5.78
C ASP A 32 9.95 -15.68 5.50
N TRP A 33 9.66 -14.37 5.57
CA TRP A 33 8.38 -13.79 5.18
C TRP A 33 8.06 -13.97 3.69
N LYS A 34 9.05 -14.27 2.85
CA LYS A 34 8.86 -14.52 1.41
C LYS A 34 8.31 -15.89 1.08
N ASP A 35 8.56 -16.85 1.95
CA ASP A 35 8.11 -18.23 1.81
C ASP A 35 6.63 -18.38 2.18
N GLN A 36 6.05 -17.35 2.78
CA GLN A 36 4.65 -17.32 3.14
C GLN A 36 3.76 -17.14 1.91
N GLN A 37 2.56 -17.74 2.00
CA GLN A 37 1.55 -17.64 0.96
C GLN A 37 1.16 -16.19 0.65
N ARG A 38 0.71 -15.96 -0.58
CA ARG A 38 0.18 -14.65 -0.98
C ARG A 38 -1.02 -14.28 -0.10
N LEU A 39 -1.05 -13.03 0.37
CA LEU A 39 -2.06 -12.52 1.32
C LEU A 39 -2.04 -13.19 2.71
N TRP A 40 -0.89 -13.71 3.14
CA TRP A 40 -0.70 -14.14 4.53
C TRP A 40 -1.04 -13.00 5.53
N GLY A 41 -1.60 -13.36 6.69
CA GLY A 41 -1.97 -12.45 7.77
C GLY A 41 -3.48 -12.27 7.93
N HIS A 42 -3.89 -11.30 8.74
CA HIS A 42 -5.31 -11.02 9.01
C HIS A 42 -6.09 -10.68 7.72
N PRO A 43 -7.33 -11.19 7.50
CA PRO A 43 -8.10 -10.94 6.29
C PRO A 43 -8.49 -9.47 6.05
N PHE A 44 -8.26 -8.58 7.02
CA PHE A 44 -8.41 -7.14 6.85
C PHE A 44 -7.28 -6.49 6.05
N HIS A 45 -6.12 -7.13 5.89
CA HIS A 45 -5.01 -6.62 5.06
C HIS A 45 -5.45 -6.30 3.62
N PRO A 46 -6.15 -7.20 2.89
CA PRO A 46 -6.69 -6.92 1.56
C PRO A 46 -8.02 -6.14 1.57
N MET A 47 -8.33 -5.35 2.60
CA MET A 47 -9.53 -4.49 2.63
C MET A 47 -9.56 -3.55 1.42
N CYS A 48 -8.51 -2.78 1.21
CA CYS A 48 -8.34 -1.89 0.06
C CYS A 48 -6.89 -1.98 -0.43
N SER A 49 -6.68 -2.09 -1.74
CA SER A 49 -5.33 -2.03 -2.32
C SER A 49 -4.75 -0.64 -2.15
N TYR A 50 -3.45 -0.55 -1.94
CA TYR A 50 -2.73 0.71 -1.75
C TYR A 50 -1.33 0.54 -2.36
N LEU A 51 -0.67 1.63 -2.73
CA LEU A 51 0.66 1.59 -3.33
C LEU A 51 1.74 1.62 -2.23
N ALA A 52 2.96 1.21 -2.59
CA ALA A 52 4.16 1.29 -1.73
C ALA A 52 3.95 0.75 -0.30
N MET A 53 3.73 -0.56 -0.18
CA MET A 53 3.55 -1.25 1.11
C MET A 53 4.45 -2.48 1.20
N PHE A 54 4.88 -2.83 2.41
CA PHE A 54 5.41 -4.16 2.70
C PHE A 54 4.29 -5.15 3.04
N PRO A 55 4.54 -6.47 2.87
CA PRO A 55 3.58 -7.51 3.22
C PRO A 55 3.41 -7.66 4.73
N ALA A 56 2.24 -8.13 5.17
CA ALA A 56 1.95 -8.42 6.58
C ALA A 56 2.90 -9.46 7.20
N ALA A 57 3.41 -10.39 6.38
CA ALA A 57 4.40 -11.37 6.81
C ALA A 57 5.71 -10.71 7.27
N LEU A 58 6.15 -9.63 6.60
CA LEU A 58 7.32 -8.86 7.03
C LEU A 58 7.06 -8.20 8.38
N ALA A 59 5.91 -7.53 8.53
CA ALA A 59 5.53 -6.94 9.83
C ALA A 59 5.50 -7.98 10.95
N HIS A 60 4.91 -9.16 10.70
CA HIS A 60 4.87 -10.26 11.66
C HIS A 60 6.28 -10.71 12.09
N ALA A 61 7.22 -10.84 11.16
CA ALA A 61 8.58 -11.28 11.48
C ALA A 61 9.24 -10.39 12.55
N PHE A 62 8.99 -9.08 12.52
CA PHE A 62 9.52 -8.16 13.53
C PHE A 62 8.64 -8.06 14.78
N ILE A 63 7.31 -8.09 14.63
CA ILE A 63 6.37 -8.06 15.76
C ILE A 63 6.55 -9.29 16.65
N ALA A 64 6.62 -10.48 16.07
CA ALA A 64 6.79 -11.73 16.81
C ALA A 64 8.16 -11.80 17.50
N ARG A 65 9.21 -11.24 16.88
CA ARG A 65 10.59 -11.24 17.41
C ARG A 65 10.81 -10.22 18.53
N TYR A 66 10.27 -9.01 18.36
CA TYR A 66 10.59 -7.85 19.17
C TYR A 66 9.38 -7.24 19.87
N SER A 67 8.35 -8.03 20.16
CA SER A 67 7.26 -7.61 21.04
C SER A 67 6.54 -8.80 21.66
N ARG A 68 5.76 -8.56 22.70
CA ARG A 68 4.89 -9.52 23.37
C ARG A 68 3.45 -9.00 23.36
N PRO A 69 2.42 -9.86 23.48
CA PRO A 69 1.05 -9.41 23.67
C PRO A 69 0.96 -8.34 24.76
N GLY A 70 0.18 -7.28 24.51
CA GLY A 70 0.09 -6.10 25.38
C GLY A 70 1.13 -4.99 25.10
N ASP A 71 2.26 -5.29 24.46
CA ASP A 71 3.22 -4.25 24.07
C ASP A 71 2.60 -3.29 23.02
N VAL A 72 3.09 -2.06 22.99
CA VAL A 72 2.74 -1.06 21.97
C VAL A 72 3.70 -1.17 20.78
N VAL A 73 3.14 -1.23 19.58
CA VAL A 73 3.86 -1.22 18.30
C VAL A 73 3.43 0.01 17.51
N LEU A 74 4.38 0.88 17.16
CA LEU A 74 4.13 2.15 16.46
C LEU A 74 4.60 2.09 15.01
N ASP A 75 3.86 2.74 14.13
CA ASP A 75 4.20 2.97 12.73
C ASP A 75 3.91 4.44 12.37
N PRO A 76 4.93 5.32 12.27
CA PRO A 76 4.75 6.73 11.95
C PRO A 76 4.46 7.00 10.46
N PHE A 77 4.57 5.99 9.60
CA PHE A 77 4.28 6.05 8.17
C PHE A 77 3.31 4.92 7.79
N SER A 78 2.20 4.86 8.52
CA SER A 78 1.38 3.65 8.57
C SER A 78 0.73 3.24 7.26
N GLY A 79 0.57 4.17 6.32
CA GLY A 79 -0.14 3.95 5.08
C GLY A 79 -1.52 3.37 5.38
N ARG A 80 -1.86 2.26 4.72
CA ARG A 80 -3.12 1.54 4.99
C ARG A 80 -3.11 0.67 6.27
N GLY A 81 -2.11 0.81 7.14
CA GLY A 81 -2.07 0.23 8.48
C GLY A 81 -1.55 -1.19 8.58
N THR A 82 -0.57 -1.61 7.77
CA THR A 82 -0.07 -2.99 7.78
C THR A 82 0.53 -3.36 9.15
N THR A 83 1.46 -2.58 9.68
CA THR A 83 2.07 -2.83 10.99
C THR A 83 1.03 -2.76 12.11
N ALA A 84 0.24 -1.68 12.15
CA ALA A 84 -0.73 -1.46 13.21
C ALA A 84 -1.79 -2.57 13.27
N LEU A 85 -2.34 -2.99 12.13
CA LEU A 85 -3.28 -4.12 12.07
C LEU A 85 -2.60 -5.43 12.46
N GLN A 86 -1.38 -5.71 11.99
CA GLN A 86 -0.71 -6.96 12.32
C GLN A 86 -0.40 -7.05 13.82
N ALA A 87 -0.01 -5.94 14.45
CA ALA A 87 0.16 -5.84 15.89
C ALA A 87 -1.15 -6.18 16.63
N CYS A 88 -2.27 -5.59 16.20
CA CYS A 88 -3.60 -5.86 16.76
C CYS A 88 -4.03 -7.33 16.59
N ALA A 89 -3.77 -7.92 15.41
CA ALA A 89 -4.06 -9.32 15.14
C ALA A 89 -3.28 -10.27 16.06
N GLU A 90 -2.11 -9.85 16.52
CA GLU A 90 -1.23 -10.61 17.41
C GLU A 90 -1.38 -10.25 18.89
N GLY A 91 -2.38 -9.42 19.25
CA GLY A 91 -2.68 -9.07 20.64
C GLY A 91 -1.80 -7.96 21.23
N ARG A 92 -1.13 -7.16 20.38
CA ARG A 92 -0.40 -5.94 20.75
C ARG A 92 -1.30 -4.72 20.56
N VAL A 93 -0.94 -3.58 21.13
CA VAL A 93 -1.59 -2.30 20.80
C VAL A 93 -0.90 -1.74 19.56
N GLY A 94 -1.55 -1.81 18.40
CA GLY A 94 -1.04 -1.20 17.17
C GLY A 94 -1.40 0.28 17.10
N VAL A 95 -0.40 1.14 16.87
CA VAL A 95 -0.58 2.57 16.66
C VAL A 95 -0.04 2.95 15.28
N GLY A 96 -0.89 3.53 14.43
CA GLY A 96 -0.49 4.01 13.11
C GLY A 96 -0.72 5.52 12.98
N VAL A 97 0.27 6.23 12.47
CA VAL A 97 0.16 7.64 12.09
C VAL A 97 0.37 7.76 10.59
N ASP A 98 -0.44 8.59 9.93
CA ASP A 98 -0.21 8.93 8.52
C ASP A 98 -0.79 10.31 8.21
N LEU A 99 -0.12 11.04 7.32
CA LEU A 99 -0.57 12.36 6.89
C LEU A 99 -1.76 12.26 5.92
N ASN A 100 -1.82 11.19 5.12
CA ASN A 100 -2.87 10.99 4.14
C ASN A 100 -4.20 10.58 4.84
N PRO A 101 -5.28 11.37 4.70
CA PRO A 101 -6.57 11.09 5.35
C PRO A 101 -7.18 9.74 4.95
N MET A 102 -6.97 9.30 3.69
CA MET A 102 -7.43 7.98 3.25
C MET A 102 -6.64 6.85 3.92
N ALA A 103 -5.33 7.04 4.09
CA ALA A 103 -4.46 6.08 4.77
C ALA A 103 -4.88 5.94 6.24
N HIS A 104 -5.05 7.07 6.93
CA HIS A 104 -5.62 7.16 8.27
C HIS A 104 -6.97 6.42 8.38
N LEU A 105 -7.92 6.70 7.49
CA LEU A 105 -9.24 6.06 7.50
C LEU A 105 -9.15 4.53 7.37
N LEU A 106 -8.32 4.04 6.44
CA LEU A 106 -8.10 2.60 6.25
C LEU A 106 -7.44 1.95 7.46
N THR A 107 -6.48 2.63 8.10
CA THR A 107 -5.85 2.15 9.33
C THR A 107 -6.88 2.10 10.46
N ALA A 108 -7.65 3.18 10.67
CA ALA A 108 -8.69 3.28 11.69
C ALA A 108 -9.76 2.18 11.55
N ALA A 109 -10.25 1.94 10.33
CA ALA A 109 -11.20 0.86 10.06
C ALA A 109 -10.65 -0.52 10.45
N LYS A 110 -9.35 -0.76 10.29
CA LYS A 110 -8.74 -2.07 10.54
C LYS A 110 -8.38 -2.29 12.00
N VAL A 111 -7.95 -1.25 12.71
CA VAL A 111 -7.47 -1.36 14.10
C VAL A 111 -8.56 -1.14 15.14
N ASP A 112 -9.67 -0.49 14.78
CA ASP A 112 -10.85 -0.35 15.63
C ASP A 112 -12.15 -0.75 14.89
N PRO A 113 -12.26 -2.02 14.47
CA PRO A 113 -13.39 -2.50 13.69
C PRO A 113 -14.69 -2.62 14.50
N PRO A 114 -15.86 -2.42 13.86
CA PRO A 114 -17.17 -2.76 14.43
C PRO A 114 -17.37 -4.28 14.52
N THR A 115 -18.40 -4.71 15.26
CA THR A 115 -18.83 -6.11 15.25
C THR A 115 -19.61 -6.46 13.99
N THR A 116 -19.70 -7.76 13.65
CA THR A 116 -20.53 -8.24 12.53
C THR A 116 -22.01 -7.89 12.71
N LEU A 117 -22.50 -7.86 13.94
CA LEU A 117 -23.87 -7.44 14.25
C LEU A 117 -24.10 -5.96 13.91
N GLN A 118 -23.18 -5.07 14.30
CA GLN A 118 -23.26 -3.65 13.97
C GLN A 118 -23.23 -3.42 12.46
N LEU A 119 -22.35 -4.12 11.74
CA LEU A 119 -22.30 -4.08 10.28
C LEU A 119 -23.59 -4.59 9.63
N GLY A 120 -24.17 -5.68 10.13
CA GLY A 120 -25.41 -6.25 9.63
C GLY A 120 -26.62 -5.34 9.85
N ALA A 121 -26.71 -4.71 11.02
CA ALA A 121 -27.72 -3.71 11.33
C ALA A 121 -27.59 -2.51 10.39
N ARG A 122 -26.38 -1.93 10.28
CA ARG A 122 -26.13 -0.77 9.44
C ARG A 122 -26.34 -1.04 7.95
N LEU A 123 -25.96 -2.23 7.46
CA LEU A 123 -26.21 -2.63 6.08
C LEU A 123 -27.72 -2.77 5.79
N SER A 124 -28.50 -3.26 6.77
CA SER A 124 -29.96 -3.35 6.65
C SER A 124 -30.61 -1.97 6.61
N GLU A 125 -30.16 -1.03 7.44
CA GLU A 125 -30.61 0.37 7.41
C GLU A 125 -30.36 1.02 6.04
N LEU A 126 -29.15 0.88 5.50
CA LEU A 126 -28.82 1.44 4.19
C LEU A 126 -29.64 0.81 3.06
N ARG A 127 -30.00 -0.49 3.17
CA ARG A 127 -30.88 -1.16 2.21
C ARG A 127 -32.32 -0.65 2.29
N LEU A 128 -32.86 -0.47 3.50
CA LEU A 128 -34.21 0.10 3.69
C LEU A 128 -34.27 1.51 3.12
N ARG A 129 -33.26 2.33 3.41
CA ARG A 129 -33.13 3.67 2.84
C ARG A 129 -33.07 3.65 1.32
N TRP A 130 -32.34 2.71 0.72
CA TRP A 130 -32.35 2.54 -0.74
C TRP A 130 -33.76 2.21 -1.27
N THR A 131 -34.50 1.33 -0.60
CA THR A 131 -35.86 0.98 -0.99
C THR A 131 -36.82 2.18 -0.95
N GLU A 132 -36.64 3.08 0.02
CA GLU A 132 -37.48 4.27 0.19
C GLU A 132 -37.07 5.44 -0.72
N GLU A 133 -35.76 5.67 -0.88
CA GLU A 133 -35.20 6.89 -1.48
C GLU A 133 -34.56 6.66 -2.86
N SER A 134 -34.70 5.49 -3.51
CA SER A 134 -33.90 5.20 -4.72
C SER A 134 -34.17 6.14 -5.91
N GLU A 135 -35.41 6.61 -6.11
CA GLU A 135 -35.77 7.28 -7.37
C GLU A 135 -35.00 8.59 -7.61
N PRO A 136 -34.88 9.52 -6.64
CA PRO A 136 -34.02 10.70 -6.80
C PRO A 136 -32.57 10.37 -7.16
N TRP A 137 -31.99 9.31 -6.58
CA TRP A 137 -30.62 8.88 -6.85
C TRP A 137 -30.48 8.25 -8.24
N LEU A 138 -31.47 7.47 -8.67
CA LEU A 138 -31.52 6.89 -10.01
C LEU A 138 -31.66 7.98 -11.08
N GLU A 139 -32.50 8.97 -10.83
CA GLU A 139 -32.68 10.10 -11.74
C GLU A 139 -31.40 10.93 -11.87
N LEU A 140 -30.75 11.24 -10.74
CA LEU A 140 -29.45 11.90 -10.75
C LEU A 140 -28.42 11.08 -11.55
N ALA A 141 -28.33 9.77 -11.31
CA ALA A 141 -27.39 8.90 -12.03
C ALA A 141 -27.66 8.85 -13.55
N ARG A 142 -28.92 8.69 -13.97
CA ARG A 142 -29.31 8.69 -15.39
C ARG A 142 -28.96 10.01 -16.05
N ARG A 143 -29.32 11.14 -15.42
CA ARG A 143 -28.99 12.48 -15.91
C ARG A 143 -27.50 12.71 -16.01
N SER A 144 -26.73 12.24 -15.03
CA SER A 144 -25.28 12.40 -15.03
C SER A 144 -24.57 11.63 -16.14
N ILE A 145 -25.12 10.47 -16.53
CA ILE A 145 -24.62 9.68 -17.64
C ILE A 145 -25.10 10.24 -18.98
N ALA A 146 -26.35 10.72 -19.07
CA ALA A 146 -26.96 11.21 -20.31
C ALA A 146 -26.52 12.63 -20.70
N SER A 147 -26.19 13.50 -19.74
CA SER A 147 -25.67 14.85 -19.99
C SER A 147 -24.36 15.10 -19.24
N PRO A 148 -23.25 14.49 -19.70
CA PRO A 148 -21.88 14.62 -19.20
C PRO A 148 -21.25 16.01 -19.04
N GLY A 149 -21.99 17.10 -19.26
CA GLY A 149 -21.46 18.46 -19.16
C GLY A 149 -20.89 18.75 -17.76
N PRO A 150 -20.38 19.96 -17.48
CA PRO A 150 -19.95 20.31 -16.12
C PRO A 150 -21.17 20.29 -15.20
N LEU A 151 -21.53 19.10 -14.70
CA LEU A 151 -22.57 18.87 -13.74
C LEU A 151 -22.01 19.36 -12.41
N GLY A 152 -22.12 20.66 -12.21
CA GLY A 152 -21.92 21.32 -10.93
C GLY A 152 -23.03 21.00 -9.92
N VAL A 153 -23.75 19.88 -10.06
CA VAL A 153 -24.70 19.44 -9.05
C VAL A 153 -23.88 18.90 -7.88
N PRO A 154 -23.84 19.60 -6.74
CA PRO A 154 -23.12 19.11 -5.58
C PRO A 154 -23.78 17.81 -5.12
N VAL A 155 -22.99 16.76 -4.94
CA VAL A 155 -23.47 15.52 -4.34
C VAL A 155 -22.97 15.47 -2.90
N PRO A 156 -23.87 15.28 -1.93
CA PRO A 156 -23.48 15.19 -0.53
C PRO A 156 -22.41 14.13 -0.28
N GLY A 157 -21.31 14.55 0.33
CA GLY A 157 -20.26 13.66 0.80
C GLY A 157 -20.66 12.89 2.06
N PRO A 158 -19.83 11.95 2.51
CA PRO A 158 -19.97 11.39 3.86
C PRO A 158 -19.87 12.51 4.91
N ARG A 159 -20.61 12.38 6.02
CA ARG A 159 -20.40 13.25 7.20
C ARG A 159 -18.99 13.02 7.76
N GLY A 160 -18.38 14.09 8.29
CA GLY A 160 -16.99 14.09 8.73
C GLY A 160 -15.95 14.21 7.59
N ALA A 161 -16.39 14.28 6.32
CA ALA A 161 -15.52 14.54 5.17
C ALA A 161 -15.51 16.04 4.76
N GLY A 162 -14.78 16.36 3.69
CA GLY A 162 -14.77 17.70 3.09
C GLY A 162 -16.13 18.12 2.51
N PRO A 163 -16.25 19.35 1.98
CA PRO A 163 -17.53 19.89 1.49
C PRO A 163 -18.09 19.07 0.33
N ASP A 164 -19.39 19.23 0.08
CA ASP A 164 -20.07 18.64 -1.08
C ASP A 164 -19.31 18.94 -2.37
N ALA A 165 -19.09 17.89 -3.14
CA ALA A 165 -18.30 17.95 -4.36
C ALA A 165 -19.20 17.64 -5.57
N PRO A 166 -18.96 18.27 -6.73
CA PRO A 166 -19.64 17.88 -7.95
C PRO A 166 -19.34 16.41 -8.27
N LEU A 167 -20.28 15.74 -8.93
CA LEU A 167 -20.05 14.39 -9.48
C LEU A 167 -19.20 14.51 -10.75
N PRO A 168 -17.93 14.05 -10.75
CA PRO A 168 -17.10 14.09 -11.94
C PRO A 168 -17.66 13.17 -13.01
N LEU A 169 -17.59 13.59 -14.27
CA LEU A 169 -18.00 12.77 -15.42
C LEU A 169 -17.32 11.40 -15.38
N GLU A 170 -16.03 11.37 -15.10
CA GLU A 170 -15.26 10.13 -15.05
C GLU A 170 -15.77 9.15 -14.00
N VAL A 171 -16.35 9.63 -12.90
CA VAL A 171 -17.04 8.77 -11.94
C VAL A 171 -18.32 8.22 -12.55
N ALA A 172 -19.15 9.07 -13.16
CA ALA A 172 -20.41 8.64 -13.75
C ALA A 172 -20.20 7.56 -14.83
N LEU A 173 -19.16 7.71 -15.66
CA LEU A 173 -18.77 6.73 -16.68
C LEU A 173 -18.27 5.39 -16.12
N CYS A 174 -17.92 5.31 -14.84
CA CYS A 174 -17.45 4.06 -14.24
C CYS A 174 -18.58 3.06 -13.96
N PHE A 175 -19.82 3.50 -13.81
CA PHE A 175 -20.88 2.70 -13.18
C PHE A 175 -22.17 2.68 -13.99
N HIS A 176 -22.90 1.56 -13.91
CA HIS A 176 -24.26 1.47 -14.42
C HIS A 176 -25.16 2.44 -13.64
N PRO A 177 -26.21 3.06 -14.22
CA PRO A 177 -27.05 4.04 -13.52
C PRO A 177 -27.58 3.57 -12.17
N ARG A 178 -28.02 2.30 -12.08
CA ARG A 178 -28.49 1.71 -10.81
C ARG A 178 -27.37 1.56 -9.77
N THR A 179 -26.19 1.12 -10.20
CA THR A 179 -25.00 1.00 -9.33
C THR A 179 -24.53 2.36 -8.86
N LEU A 180 -24.49 3.35 -9.76
CA LEU A 180 -24.13 4.72 -9.44
C LEU A 180 -25.10 5.31 -8.41
N GLY A 181 -26.42 5.15 -8.61
CA GLY A 181 -27.42 5.60 -7.65
C GLY A 181 -27.19 5.01 -6.25
N GLN A 182 -26.91 3.70 -6.15
CA GLN A 182 -26.57 3.07 -4.87
C GLN A 182 -25.29 3.66 -4.25
N VAL A 183 -24.25 3.89 -5.06
CA VAL A 183 -22.99 4.49 -4.60
C VAL A 183 -23.20 5.91 -4.09
N LEU A 184 -23.97 6.75 -4.80
CA LEU A 184 -24.27 8.13 -4.40
C LEU A 184 -25.10 8.19 -3.10
N MET A 185 -26.12 7.35 -3.00
CA MET A 185 -26.94 7.25 -1.78
C MET A 185 -26.10 6.80 -0.59
N VAL A 186 -25.34 5.70 -0.72
CA VAL A 186 -24.51 5.22 0.39
C VAL A 186 -23.45 6.25 0.74
N ARG A 187 -22.79 6.88 -0.25
CA ARG A 187 -21.83 7.96 -0.01
C ARG A 187 -22.41 9.07 0.86
N SER A 188 -23.62 9.54 0.58
CA SER A 188 -24.27 10.61 1.35
C SER A 188 -24.78 10.17 2.73
N ALA A 189 -24.99 8.87 2.93
CA ALA A 189 -25.53 8.33 4.17
C ALA A 189 -24.47 8.01 5.24
N LEU A 190 -23.21 7.87 4.86
CA LEU A 190 -22.11 7.46 5.75
C LEU A 190 -21.64 8.62 6.65
N ASP A 191 -21.25 8.28 7.88
CA ASP A 191 -20.55 9.15 8.82
C ASP A 191 -19.15 8.58 9.11
N LEU A 192 -18.08 9.25 8.67
CA LEU A 192 -16.72 8.73 8.80
C LEU A 192 -16.16 8.82 10.23
N ASP A 193 -16.82 9.56 11.12
CA ASP A 193 -16.52 9.61 12.55
C ASP A 193 -17.10 8.39 13.29
N ASP A 194 -18.17 7.79 12.77
CA ASP A 194 -18.68 6.50 13.26
C ASP A 194 -17.80 5.33 12.80
N ARG A 195 -17.46 4.44 13.74
CA ARG A 195 -16.57 3.30 13.44
C ARG A 195 -17.18 2.30 12.45
N THR A 196 -18.51 2.15 12.44
CA THR A 196 -19.21 1.20 11.58
C THR A 196 -19.20 1.70 10.15
N ASP A 197 -19.61 2.96 9.97
CA ASP A 197 -19.62 3.61 8.67
C ASP A 197 -18.22 3.80 8.10
N ARG A 198 -17.21 4.12 8.94
CA ARG A 198 -15.80 4.11 8.54
C ARG A 198 -15.34 2.76 7.99
N PHE A 199 -15.73 1.66 8.66
CA PHE A 199 -15.40 0.31 8.18
C PHE A 199 -16.08 -0.01 6.85
N LEU A 200 -17.37 0.33 6.73
CA LEU A 200 -18.12 0.16 5.49
C LEU A 200 -17.48 0.97 4.35
N ALA A 201 -17.12 2.23 4.60
CA ALA A 201 -16.41 3.08 3.65
C ALA A 201 -15.10 2.44 3.19
N GLY A 202 -14.26 1.98 4.12
CA GLY A 202 -13.03 1.25 3.83
C GLY A 202 -13.25 -0.01 2.99
N ALA A 203 -14.29 -0.79 3.28
CA ALA A 203 -14.65 -1.97 2.51
C ALA A 203 -15.15 -1.63 1.09
N ILE A 204 -15.96 -0.57 0.94
CA ILE A 204 -16.47 -0.08 -0.34
C ILE A 204 -15.33 0.40 -1.24
N THR A 205 -14.38 1.18 -0.71
CA THR A 205 -13.21 1.62 -1.52
C THR A 205 -12.41 0.46 -2.10
N GLY A 206 -12.44 -0.70 -1.43
CA GLY A 206 -11.81 -1.94 -1.88
C GLY A 206 -12.55 -2.70 -2.97
N ILE A 207 -13.79 -2.31 -3.31
CA ILE A 207 -14.60 -2.92 -4.37
C ILE A 207 -15.05 -1.93 -5.45
N LEU A 208 -14.77 -0.61 -5.33
CA LEU A 208 -15.22 0.38 -6.32
C LEU A 208 -14.81 0.04 -7.77
N HIS A 209 -13.57 -0.40 -8.01
CA HIS A 209 -13.10 -0.72 -9.36
C HIS A 209 -12.02 -1.82 -9.37
N GLY A 210 -11.98 -2.61 -10.45
CA GLY A 210 -10.96 -3.63 -10.69
C GLY A 210 -11.39 -4.66 -11.74
N ARG A 211 -10.60 -5.73 -11.88
CA ARG A 211 -10.66 -6.66 -13.03
C ARG A 211 -11.66 -7.83 -12.95
N SER A 212 -12.34 -8.02 -11.82
CA SER A 212 -13.18 -9.20 -11.55
C SER A 212 -14.62 -8.83 -11.25
N ALA A 213 -15.49 -9.85 -11.23
CA ALA A 213 -16.90 -9.74 -10.84
C ALA A 213 -17.12 -9.24 -9.39
N SER A 214 -16.07 -9.20 -8.55
CA SER A 214 -16.19 -8.71 -7.17
C SER A 214 -16.09 -7.18 -7.03
N TYR A 215 -15.77 -6.46 -8.10
CA TYR A 215 -15.73 -4.99 -8.10
C TYR A 215 -17.07 -4.39 -8.53
N LEU A 216 -17.24 -3.08 -8.51
CA LEU A 216 -18.45 -2.40 -8.99
C LEU A 216 -18.26 -1.83 -10.41
N SER A 217 -17.01 -1.53 -10.78
CA SER A 217 -16.62 -1.08 -12.11
C SER A 217 -15.46 -1.93 -12.65
N GLU A 218 -15.51 -2.21 -13.96
CA GLU A 218 -14.44 -2.90 -14.71
C GLU A 218 -13.66 -1.96 -15.64
N VAL A 219 -14.04 -0.68 -15.70
CA VAL A 219 -13.48 0.28 -16.68
C VAL A 219 -11.98 0.52 -16.48
N MET A 220 -11.49 0.28 -15.26
CA MET A 220 -10.07 0.36 -14.91
C MET A 220 -9.57 -1.03 -14.50
N PRO A 221 -8.65 -1.65 -15.28
CA PRO A 221 -8.25 -3.03 -15.03
C PRO A 221 -7.32 -3.19 -13.82
N ASN A 222 -6.74 -2.11 -13.32
CA ASN A 222 -5.81 -2.12 -12.20
C ASN A 222 -6.52 -2.02 -10.85
N SER A 223 -5.86 -2.48 -9.81
CA SER A 223 -6.32 -2.29 -8.42
C SER A 223 -6.09 -0.87 -7.91
N PHE A 224 -5.65 0.06 -8.76
CA PHE A 224 -5.62 1.50 -8.51
C PHE A 224 -6.28 2.22 -9.69
N SER A 225 -6.65 3.46 -9.45
CA SER A 225 -7.38 4.26 -10.43
C SER A 225 -6.44 4.64 -11.57
N MET A 226 -6.85 4.35 -12.81
CA MET A 226 -6.22 4.92 -14.00
C MET A 226 -6.52 6.41 -14.08
N ALA A 227 -5.80 7.15 -14.92
CA ALA A 227 -6.04 8.56 -15.15
C ALA A 227 -7.53 8.85 -15.44
N PRO A 228 -8.12 9.96 -14.96
CA PRO A 228 -9.48 10.35 -15.37
C PRO A 228 -9.64 10.40 -16.91
N ARG A 229 -8.67 10.96 -17.63
CA ARG A 229 -8.64 10.95 -19.11
C ARG A 229 -8.72 9.55 -19.72
N TYR A 230 -8.07 8.55 -19.08
CA TYR A 230 -8.10 7.18 -19.56
C TYR A 230 -9.53 6.62 -19.55
N VAL A 231 -10.32 6.93 -18.51
CA VAL A 231 -11.73 6.50 -18.44
C VAL A 231 -12.52 7.08 -19.61
N ARG A 232 -12.37 8.38 -19.88
CA ARG A 232 -13.03 9.06 -21.01
C ARG A 232 -12.65 8.42 -22.34
N ASP A 233 -11.36 8.31 -22.62
CA ASP A 233 -10.84 7.79 -23.89
C ASP A 233 -11.22 6.33 -24.10
N PHE A 234 -11.17 5.52 -23.04
CA PHE A 234 -11.54 4.11 -23.09
C PHE A 234 -13.02 3.94 -23.43
N VAL A 235 -13.91 4.66 -22.75
CA VAL A 235 -15.36 4.58 -23.01
C VAL A 235 -15.68 5.07 -24.41
N ALA A 236 -15.14 6.23 -24.83
CA ALA A 236 -15.41 6.78 -26.16
C ALA A 236 -14.90 5.86 -27.29
N ARG A 237 -13.74 5.25 -27.12
CA ARG A 237 -13.13 4.38 -28.15
C ARG A 237 -13.80 3.00 -28.23
N THR A 238 -14.21 2.43 -27.11
CA THR A 238 -14.69 1.04 -27.06
C THR A 238 -16.20 0.90 -27.01
N GLY A 239 -16.92 1.99 -26.75
CA GLY A 239 -18.36 1.94 -26.46
C GLY A 239 -18.69 1.20 -25.17
N PHE A 240 -17.72 1.10 -24.24
CA PHE A 240 -17.86 0.35 -23.00
C PHE A 240 -19.13 0.74 -22.24
N GLN A 241 -19.95 -0.25 -21.89
CA GLN A 241 -21.12 -0.11 -21.06
C GLN A 241 -20.85 -0.72 -19.69
N PRO A 242 -20.85 0.08 -18.61
CA PRO A 242 -20.67 -0.45 -17.27
C PRO A 242 -21.75 -1.48 -16.93
N PRO A 243 -21.38 -2.69 -16.46
CA PRO A 243 -22.36 -3.70 -16.07
C PRO A 243 -23.12 -3.27 -14.81
N GLU A 244 -24.38 -3.66 -14.71
CA GLU A 244 -25.12 -3.50 -13.46
C GLU A 244 -24.53 -4.40 -12.37
N ARG A 245 -24.11 -3.78 -11.26
CA ARG A 245 -23.59 -4.48 -10.09
C ARG A 245 -24.22 -3.91 -8.82
N ASP A 246 -24.85 -4.77 -8.03
CA ASP A 246 -25.48 -4.37 -6.77
C ASP A 246 -24.43 -4.13 -5.68
N LEU A 247 -24.36 -2.89 -5.20
CA LEU A 247 -23.43 -2.45 -4.15
C LEU A 247 -23.62 -3.26 -2.87
N PHE A 248 -24.85 -3.50 -2.44
CA PHE A 248 -25.14 -4.18 -1.18
C PHE A 248 -24.77 -5.66 -1.22
N ARG A 249 -24.91 -6.31 -2.38
CA ARG A 249 -24.45 -7.68 -2.60
C ARG A 249 -22.92 -7.75 -2.63
N GLY A 250 -22.27 -6.83 -3.35
CA GLY A 250 -20.82 -6.74 -3.41
C GLY A 250 -20.19 -6.47 -2.05
N LEU A 251 -20.79 -5.55 -1.29
CA LEU A 251 -20.39 -5.19 0.07
C LEU A 251 -20.60 -6.35 1.05
N ALA A 252 -21.77 -7.00 1.06
CA ALA A 252 -21.99 -8.18 1.90
C ALA A 252 -20.93 -9.27 1.63
N ALA A 253 -20.69 -9.61 0.36
CA ALA A 253 -19.66 -10.59 0.00
C ALA A 253 -18.25 -10.15 0.40
N LYS A 254 -17.96 -8.83 0.39
CA LYS A 254 -16.69 -8.29 0.88
C LYS A 254 -16.58 -8.44 2.39
N LEU A 255 -17.62 -8.12 3.15
CA LEU A 255 -17.66 -8.26 4.60
C LEU A 255 -17.48 -9.73 5.01
N ASP A 256 -18.17 -10.67 4.36
CA ASP A 256 -18.00 -12.11 4.60
C ASP A 256 -16.54 -12.56 4.43
N ARG A 257 -15.84 -12.02 3.43
CA ARG A 257 -14.39 -12.30 3.22
C ARG A 257 -13.53 -11.70 4.31
N LEU A 258 -13.81 -10.46 4.72
CA LEU A 258 -13.02 -9.75 5.73
C LEU A 258 -13.16 -10.39 7.11
N PHE A 259 -14.33 -10.91 7.47
CA PHE A 259 -14.60 -11.46 8.80
C PHE A 259 -14.38 -12.97 8.94
N ARG A 260 -13.85 -13.66 7.91
CA ARG A 260 -13.53 -15.10 8.01
C ARG A 260 -12.56 -15.45 9.15
N GLY A 261 -11.69 -14.50 9.51
CA GLY A 261 -10.72 -14.64 10.60
C GLY A 261 -11.20 -14.14 11.96
N GLY A 262 -12.44 -13.64 12.05
CA GLY A 262 -12.93 -12.93 13.23
C GLY A 262 -12.37 -11.51 13.35
N LEU A 263 -12.48 -10.94 14.55
CA LEU A 263 -11.90 -9.65 14.90
C LEU A 263 -10.41 -9.81 15.26
N PRO A 264 -9.58 -8.77 15.06
CA PRO A 264 -8.25 -8.71 15.64
C PRO A 264 -8.30 -8.94 17.17
N ARG A 265 -7.24 -9.52 17.74
CA ARG A 265 -7.19 -9.90 19.16
C ARG A 265 -7.23 -8.71 20.11
N SER A 266 -6.77 -7.56 19.65
CA SER A 266 -6.79 -6.28 20.37
C SER A 266 -7.22 -5.15 19.44
N ARG A 267 -7.63 -4.03 20.03
CA ARG A 267 -7.86 -2.78 19.31
C ARG A 267 -6.59 -1.94 19.28
N GLY A 268 -6.49 -1.08 18.28
CA GLY A 268 -5.41 -0.12 18.13
C GLY A 268 -5.87 1.33 18.04
N ILE A 269 -4.95 2.17 17.59
CA ILE A 269 -5.15 3.62 17.44
C ILE A 269 -4.65 4.00 16.05
N ALA A 270 -5.45 4.76 15.31
CA ALA A 270 -5.06 5.41 14.07
C ALA A 270 -5.11 6.92 14.30
N LEU A 271 -4.09 7.63 13.85
CA LEU A 271 -3.97 9.08 14.01
C LEU A 271 -3.64 9.70 12.65
N GLN A 272 -4.31 10.78 12.31
CA GLN A 272 -3.92 11.60 11.17
C GLN A 272 -2.93 12.66 11.62
N GLY A 273 -1.76 12.73 10.98
CA GLY A 273 -0.72 13.66 11.38
C GLY A 273 0.60 13.47 10.65
N ASP A 274 1.51 14.40 10.89
CA ASP A 274 2.86 14.34 10.35
C ASP A 274 3.70 13.29 11.09
N ALA A 275 4.66 12.67 10.41
CA ALA A 275 5.55 11.71 11.07
C ALA A 275 6.48 12.37 12.10
N ARG A 276 6.79 13.67 11.96
CA ARG A 276 7.65 14.45 12.86
C ARG A 276 7.06 14.59 14.26
N ASP A 277 5.73 14.64 14.37
CA ASP A 277 5.01 14.72 15.65
C ASP A 277 4.29 13.41 16.04
N ALA A 278 4.46 12.34 15.25
CA ALA A 278 3.84 11.03 15.46
C ALA A 278 4.11 10.46 16.86
N GLY A 279 5.33 10.65 17.37
CA GLY A 279 5.70 10.25 18.73
C GLY A 279 4.79 10.90 19.77
N ALA A 280 4.74 12.23 19.81
CA ALA A 280 3.92 12.99 20.75
C ALA A 280 2.43 12.63 20.66
N ARG A 281 1.88 12.58 19.43
CA ARG A 281 0.48 12.19 19.18
C ARG A 281 0.16 10.79 19.69
N ALA A 282 1.05 9.82 19.45
CA ALA A 282 0.88 8.45 19.91
C ALA A 282 0.82 8.39 21.45
N ARG A 283 1.74 9.08 22.14
CA ARG A 283 1.75 9.11 23.62
C ARG A 283 0.47 9.70 24.18
N GLU A 284 0.01 10.82 23.63
CA GLU A 284 -1.23 11.47 24.04
C GLU A 284 -2.44 10.53 23.89
N ALA A 285 -2.59 9.92 22.71
CA ALA A 285 -3.70 9.02 22.44
C ALA A 285 -3.67 7.74 23.30
N LEU A 286 -2.48 7.21 23.58
CA LEU A 286 -2.29 6.05 24.47
C LEU A 286 -2.67 6.39 25.91
N ARG A 287 -2.22 7.54 26.43
CA ARG A 287 -2.59 8.02 27.78
C ARG A 287 -4.09 8.25 27.93
N ALA A 288 -4.73 8.85 26.92
CA ALA A 288 -6.17 9.06 26.91
C ALA A 288 -6.97 7.76 27.01
N ARG A 289 -6.35 6.62 26.64
CA ARG A 289 -6.93 5.26 26.75
C ARG A 289 -6.39 4.44 27.92
N ALA A 290 -5.62 5.05 28.83
CA ALA A 290 -4.95 4.37 29.95
C ALA A 290 -4.08 3.17 29.51
N LEU A 291 -3.44 3.29 28.35
CA LEU A 291 -2.50 2.30 27.80
C LEU A 291 -1.05 2.72 28.10
N PRO A 292 -0.07 1.79 28.04
CA PRO A 292 1.34 2.15 28.06
C PRO A 292 1.64 3.21 27.01
N ASP A 293 2.25 4.33 27.39
CA ASP A 293 2.41 5.50 26.52
C ASP A 293 3.70 5.47 25.69
N ARG A 294 4.43 4.34 25.69
CA ARG A 294 5.69 4.19 24.95
C ARG A 294 5.70 2.90 24.15
N ALA A 295 6.11 3.00 22.90
CA ALA A 295 6.27 1.89 21.98
C ALA A 295 7.53 1.08 22.29
N ARG A 296 7.40 -0.24 22.30
CA ARG A 296 8.54 -1.17 22.46
C ARG A 296 9.11 -1.61 21.11
N LEU A 297 8.38 -1.34 20.04
CA LEU A 297 8.74 -1.67 18.67
C LEU A 297 8.21 -0.61 17.71
N VAL A 298 9.05 -0.18 16.78
CA VAL A 298 8.64 0.58 15.60
C VAL A 298 8.96 -0.27 14.37
N VAL A 299 7.98 -0.48 13.48
CA VAL A 299 8.20 -1.13 12.18
C VAL A 299 7.52 -0.28 11.11
N THR A 300 8.32 0.31 10.23
CA THR A 300 7.82 1.35 9.33
C THR A 300 8.59 1.40 8.02
N SER A 301 7.98 1.98 6.99
CA SER A 301 8.62 2.27 5.71
C SER A 301 8.43 3.75 5.38
N PRO A 302 9.45 4.60 5.62
CA PRO A 302 9.42 6.00 5.20
C PRO A 302 9.04 6.20 3.72
N PRO A 303 8.45 7.35 3.34
CA PRO A 303 8.19 7.68 1.95
C PRO A 303 9.51 8.04 1.23
N TYR A 304 9.72 7.53 0.01
CA TYR A 304 10.93 7.75 -0.78
C TYR A 304 10.67 8.54 -2.08
N LEU A 305 11.45 9.61 -2.29
CA LEU A 305 11.84 10.23 -3.57
C LEU A 305 10.77 10.27 -4.69
N ARG A 306 9.65 10.98 -4.48
CA ARG A 306 8.64 11.36 -5.51
C ARG A 306 8.08 10.23 -6.40
N VAL A 307 8.15 8.96 -5.99
CA VAL A 307 7.78 7.85 -6.88
C VAL A 307 6.25 7.66 -7.02
N VAL A 308 5.43 8.16 -6.08
CA VAL A 308 4.00 7.81 -6.02
C VAL A 308 3.10 9.03 -5.77
N LYS A 309 2.19 9.31 -6.71
CA LYS A 309 1.06 10.26 -6.54
C LYS A 309 -0.15 9.55 -5.94
N TYR A 310 -0.26 9.55 -4.61
CA TYR A 310 -1.30 8.83 -3.89
C TYR A 310 -2.70 9.34 -4.20
N GLY A 311 -2.86 10.66 -4.31
CA GLY A 311 -4.09 11.32 -4.72
C GLY A 311 -4.52 10.86 -6.10
N TYR A 312 -3.65 11.05 -7.08
CA TYR A 312 -3.88 10.64 -8.47
C TYR A 312 -4.27 9.16 -8.61
N TYR A 313 -3.56 8.21 -7.98
CA TYR A 313 -3.89 6.78 -8.14
C TYR A 313 -5.11 6.32 -7.30
N ASN A 314 -5.63 7.16 -6.41
CA ASN A 314 -6.82 6.86 -5.61
C ASN A 314 -7.97 7.84 -5.84
N TRP A 315 -7.95 8.61 -6.93
CA TRP A 315 -8.92 9.70 -7.17
C TRP A 315 -10.38 9.26 -7.03
N LEU A 316 -10.74 8.07 -7.54
CA LEU A 316 -12.11 7.54 -7.44
C LEU A 316 -12.50 7.20 -5.99
N ARG A 317 -11.54 6.67 -5.21
CA ARG A 317 -11.75 6.30 -3.81
C ARG A 317 -11.83 7.54 -2.92
N MET A 318 -10.94 8.50 -3.16
CA MET A 318 -10.92 9.77 -2.43
C MET A 318 -12.18 10.58 -2.72
N TRP A 319 -12.65 10.63 -3.98
CA TRP A 319 -13.95 11.20 -4.32
C TRP A 319 -15.10 10.55 -3.53
N PHE A 320 -15.13 9.22 -3.47
CA PHE A 320 -16.13 8.49 -2.68
C PHE A 320 -16.07 8.86 -1.19
N LEU A 321 -14.85 9.04 -0.65
CA LEU A 321 -14.62 9.42 0.75
C LEU A 321 -14.78 10.93 1.02
N GLY A 322 -15.07 11.76 0.02
CA GLY A 322 -15.13 13.22 0.18
C GLY A 322 -13.77 13.87 0.47
N ILE A 323 -12.69 13.26 -0.03
CA ILE A 323 -11.31 13.74 0.09
C ILE A 323 -10.88 14.31 -1.26
N ASP A 324 -10.29 15.51 -1.27
CA ASP A 324 -9.70 16.10 -2.48
C ASP A 324 -8.35 15.43 -2.80
N PRO A 325 -8.23 14.69 -3.93
CA PRO A 325 -6.99 14.03 -4.30
C PRO A 325 -5.86 15.01 -4.60
N ALA A 326 -6.16 16.21 -5.14
CA ALA A 326 -5.16 17.19 -5.49
C ALA A 326 -4.56 17.83 -4.22
N ALA A 327 -5.39 18.14 -3.22
CA ALA A 327 -4.92 18.60 -1.92
C ALA A 327 -4.03 17.57 -1.23
N VAL A 328 -4.38 16.28 -1.30
CA VAL A 328 -3.53 15.20 -0.75
C VAL A 328 -2.18 15.16 -1.45
N ASP A 329 -2.14 15.13 -2.79
CA ASP A 329 -0.87 15.12 -3.50
C ASP A 329 -0.05 16.39 -3.22
N ALA A 330 -0.67 17.56 -3.12
CA ALA A 330 0.00 18.81 -2.76
C ALA A 330 0.60 18.77 -1.35
N SER A 331 -0.11 18.18 -0.37
CA SER A 331 0.37 18.02 1.01
C SER A 331 1.48 16.97 1.18
N LEU A 332 1.63 16.07 0.20
CA LEU A 332 2.65 15.01 0.20
C LEU A 332 3.83 15.35 -0.73
N ASP A 333 3.69 16.36 -1.60
CA ASP A 333 4.70 16.78 -2.58
C ASP A 333 5.69 17.80 -2.00
N ASP A 334 6.25 17.51 -0.82
CA ASP A 334 7.24 18.35 -0.14
C ASP A 334 8.64 18.25 -0.77
N GLY A 335 8.74 18.21 -2.11
CA GLY A 335 9.96 18.52 -2.84
C GLY A 335 11.22 17.75 -2.42
N HIS A 336 11.08 16.53 -1.90
CA HIS A 336 12.13 15.71 -1.31
C HIS A 336 13.22 15.33 -2.33
N GLN A 337 14.12 16.27 -2.62
CA GLN A 337 15.51 15.98 -2.95
C GLN A 337 16.14 15.32 -1.73
N LEU A 338 17.18 14.48 -1.91
CA LEU A 338 17.85 13.79 -0.80
C LEU A 338 18.24 14.78 0.32
N ASP A 339 18.65 15.99 -0.07
CA ASP A 339 19.05 17.09 0.83
C ASP A 339 17.92 17.62 1.72
N ALA A 340 16.67 17.56 1.27
CA ALA A 340 15.49 17.93 2.08
C ALA A 340 14.92 16.73 2.87
N TRP A 341 15.11 15.52 2.36
CA TRP A 341 14.58 14.29 2.95
C TRP A 341 15.36 13.81 4.18
N LEU A 342 16.69 13.97 4.21
CA LEU A 342 17.48 13.58 5.38
C LEU A 342 17.16 14.41 6.63
N PRO A 343 17.05 15.75 6.58
CA PRO A 343 16.56 16.55 7.69
C PRO A 343 15.17 16.11 8.17
N PHE A 344 14.25 15.83 7.24
CA PHE A 344 12.93 15.30 7.58
C PHE A 344 13.02 13.98 8.36
N MET A 345 13.79 13.02 7.88
CA MET A 345 14.00 11.74 8.58
C MET A 345 14.64 11.93 9.96
N ARG A 346 15.58 12.88 10.07
CA ARG A 346 16.22 13.23 11.35
C ARG A 346 15.20 13.78 12.35
N ASP A 347 14.30 14.67 11.93
CA ASP A 347 13.25 15.22 12.79
C ASP A 347 12.25 14.14 13.23
N VAL A 348 11.87 13.22 12.33
CA VAL A 348 11.03 12.06 12.67
C VAL A 348 11.70 11.18 13.72
N LEU A 349 12.98 10.82 13.52
CA LEU A 349 13.72 9.99 14.47
C LEU A 349 13.91 10.70 15.82
N ARG A 350 14.12 12.02 15.83
CA ARG A 350 14.12 12.83 17.05
C ARG A 350 12.81 12.72 17.80
N GLY A 351 11.68 12.96 17.11
CA GLY A 351 10.34 12.89 17.70
C GLY A 351 9.97 11.52 18.26
N LEU A 352 10.50 10.44 17.65
CA LEU A 352 10.27 9.07 18.12
C LEU A 352 11.01 8.74 19.43
N ARG A 353 12.15 9.37 19.75
CA ARG A 353 12.94 9.04 20.95
C ARG A 353 12.14 9.13 22.23
N GLU A 354 11.26 10.12 22.34
CA GLU A 354 10.42 10.32 23.51
C GLU A 354 9.22 9.37 23.59
N ALA A 355 8.89 8.70 22.49
CA ALA A 355 7.73 7.83 22.34
C ALA A 355 8.07 6.34 22.40
N VAL A 356 9.34 5.98 22.59
CA VAL A 356 9.80 4.59 22.71
C VAL A 356 10.30 4.25 24.12
N THR A 357 10.33 2.97 24.47
CA THR A 357 10.98 2.45 25.69
C THR A 357 12.49 2.36 25.51
N ASP A 358 13.24 2.30 26.61
CA ASP A 358 14.72 2.18 26.55
C ASP A 358 15.18 0.91 25.85
N ASP A 359 14.41 -0.17 25.95
CA ASP A 359 14.66 -1.46 25.31
C ASP A 359 13.99 -1.59 23.92
N ALA A 360 13.49 -0.49 23.35
CA ALA A 360 12.80 -0.53 22.07
C ALA A 360 13.73 -0.92 20.92
N VAL A 361 13.14 -1.54 19.89
CA VAL A 361 13.79 -1.83 18.62
C VAL A 361 13.02 -1.07 17.53
N LEU A 362 13.74 -0.38 16.64
CA LEU A 362 13.16 0.31 15.50
C LEU A 362 13.67 -0.35 14.22
N VAL A 363 12.73 -0.66 13.32
CA VAL A 363 12.98 -1.30 12.04
C VAL A 363 12.48 -0.38 10.95
N LEU A 364 13.41 0.19 10.19
CA LEU A 364 13.13 1.05 9.05
C LEU A 364 13.32 0.23 7.77
N VAL A 365 12.25 -0.06 7.06
CA VAL A 365 12.29 -0.76 5.77
C VAL A 365 12.66 0.25 4.69
N ILE A 366 13.92 0.24 4.26
CA ILE A 366 14.48 1.19 3.30
C ILE A 366 14.67 0.52 1.95
N GLY A 367 13.88 0.95 0.96
CA GLY A 367 14.03 0.46 -0.41
C GLY A 367 15.26 1.04 -1.10
N ASP A 368 15.97 0.21 -1.87
CA ASP A 368 17.10 0.69 -2.68
C ASP A 368 16.63 1.63 -3.79
N VAL A 369 17.33 2.76 -3.94
CA VAL A 369 17.07 3.75 -4.99
C VAL A 369 18.32 3.86 -5.86
N GLU A 370 18.29 3.20 -7.02
CA GLU A 370 19.40 3.22 -7.98
C GLU A 370 19.45 4.50 -8.84
N LEU A 371 18.34 5.24 -8.89
CA LEU A 371 18.12 6.36 -9.80
C LEU A 371 17.43 7.53 -9.09
N ASP A 372 18.01 8.72 -9.19
CA ASP A 372 17.33 9.99 -8.93
C ASP A 372 17.14 10.74 -10.26
N ARG A 373 15.89 10.99 -10.67
CA ARG A 373 15.52 11.63 -11.94
C ARG A 373 16.24 11.09 -13.19
N GLY A 374 16.42 9.77 -13.28
CA GLY A 374 17.10 9.12 -14.41
C GLY A 374 18.63 9.30 -14.43
N ARG A 375 19.21 10.01 -13.44
CA ARG A 375 20.63 9.99 -13.15
C ARG A 375 20.91 8.85 -12.19
N ARG A 376 21.91 8.04 -12.53
CA ARG A 376 22.43 7.02 -11.62
C ARG A 376 22.96 7.73 -10.39
N ILE A 377 22.45 7.39 -9.22
CA ILE A 377 23.10 7.80 -7.98
C ILE A 377 24.41 7.03 -7.98
N THR A 378 25.53 7.73 -8.19
CA THR A 378 26.85 7.20 -7.86
C THR A 378 26.82 6.91 -6.36
N ASN A 379 26.64 5.63 -5.99
CA ASN A 379 26.31 5.07 -4.66
C ASN A 379 24.83 4.74 -4.37
N GLY A 380 23.98 4.51 -5.38
CA GLY A 380 22.55 4.16 -5.25
C GLY A 380 22.18 2.88 -4.46
N SER A 381 23.17 2.21 -3.87
CA SER A 381 23.01 1.10 -2.93
C SER A 381 23.18 1.51 -1.46
N ALA A 382 23.20 2.82 -1.14
CA ALA A 382 23.59 3.34 0.16
C ALA A 382 22.48 4.11 0.92
N LEU A 383 21.19 3.96 0.58
CA LEU A 383 20.15 4.79 1.20
C LEU A 383 20.01 4.50 2.70
N ALA A 384 20.15 3.24 3.12
CA ALA A 384 20.13 2.86 4.53
C ALA A 384 21.33 3.42 5.29
N GLU A 385 22.52 3.36 4.67
CA GLU A 385 23.77 3.96 5.12
C GLU A 385 23.62 5.49 5.27
N THR A 386 22.95 6.14 4.31
CA THR A 386 22.71 7.58 4.31
C THR A 386 21.73 7.98 5.42
N VAL A 387 20.66 7.21 5.63
CA VAL A 387 19.72 7.42 6.75
C VAL A 387 20.43 7.20 8.09
N TRP A 388 21.26 6.16 8.18
CA TRP A 388 22.03 5.90 9.40
C TRP A 388 22.93 7.08 9.75
N ALA A 389 23.85 7.45 8.86
CA ALA A 389 24.85 8.49 9.11
C ALA A 389 24.25 9.90 9.19
N GLY A 390 23.22 10.19 8.38
CA GLY A 390 22.64 11.52 8.26
C GLY A 390 21.50 11.82 9.23
N ALA A 391 20.81 10.79 9.75
CA ALA A 391 19.61 10.97 10.56
C ALA A 391 19.61 10.19 11.88
N ALA A 392 19.93 8.89 11.88
CA ALA A 392 19.83 8.06 13.09
C ALA A 392 21.00 8.27 14.06
N GLU A 393 22.24 8.17 13.58
CA GLU A 393 23.45 8.35 14.39
C GLU A 393 23.52 9.75 15.04
N PRO A 394 23.23 10.86 14.33
CA PRO A 394 23.23 12.19 14.94
C PRO A 394 22.19 12.41 16.05
N GLU A 395 21.09 11.63 16.05
CA GLU A 395 20.08 11.65 17.11
C GLU A 395 20.40 10.62 18.22
N GLY A 396 21.61 10.03 18.22
CA GLY A 396 22.09 9.14 19.27
C GLY A 396 21.42 7.76 19.28
N TYR A 397 20.91 7.29 18.15
CA TYR A 397 20.50 5.90 18.01
C TYR A 397 21.74 5.00 17.88
N LEU A 398 21.60 3.73 18.23
CA LEU A 398 22.64 2.72 18.09
C LEU A 398 22.26 1.70 17.03
N LEU A 399 23.23 1.35 16.19
CA LEU A 399 23.04 0.37 15.11
C LEU A 399 23.13 -1.06 15.64
N ALA A 400 22.08 -1.86 15.37
CA ALA A 400 22.16 -3.32 15.55
C ALA A 400 22.66 -3.99 14.27
N GLY A 401 22.22 -3.49 13.11
CA GLY A 401 22.69 -3.94 11.79
C GLY A 401 21.61 -3.78 10.72
N VAL A 402 21.85 -4.37 9.57
CA VAL A 402 20.94 -4.37 8.42
C VAL A 402 20.50 -5.80 8.10
N ALA A 403 19.19 -6.03 8.04
CA ALA A 403 18.63 -7.26 7.48
C ALA A 403 18.30 -7.06 5.99
N LEU A 404 18.52 -8.06 5.16
CA LEU A 404 18.32 -7.97 3.71
C LEU A 404 16.98 -8.56 3.29
N ASP A 405 16.28 -7.85 2.39
CA ASP A 405 15.06 -8.32 1.73
C ASP A 405 15.27 -8.31 0.20
N ASP A 406 15.84 -9.39 -0.34
CA ASP A 406 15.98 -9.59 -1.80
C ASP A 406 14.63 -9.64 -2.54
N VAL A 407 14.16 -8.52 -3.10
CA VAL A 407 12.92 -8.50 -3.87
C VAL A 407 13.18 -9.20 -5.20
N LEU A 408 12.76 -10.47 -5.30
CA LEU A 408 12.78 -11.20 -6.56
C LEU A 408 12.04 -10.38 -7.63
N ALA A 409 12.73 -10.09 -8.74
CA ALA A 409 12.30 -9.18 -9.82
C ALA A 409 10.90 -9.48 -10.41
N HIS A 410 10.33 -10.64 -10.09
CA HIS A 410 9.02 -11.07 -10.56
C HIS A 410 7.81 -10.69 -9.69
N ARG A 411 8.00 -10.06 -8.51
CA ARG A 411 6.90 -9.72 -7.58
C ARG A 411 6.67 -8.22 -7.35
N LYS A 412 7.47 -7.31 -7.93
CA LYS A 412 7.31 -5.86 -7.71
C LYS A 412 6.09 -5.30 -8.47
N MET A 413 5.24 -4.53 -7.77
CA MET A 413 4.08 -3.80 -8.32
C MET A 413 4.44 -2.71 -9.34
N THR A 414 5.72 -2.51 -9.64
CA THR A 414 6.21 -1.58 -10.68
C THR A 414 6.07 -2.11 -12.12
N ARG A 415 5.55 -3.33 -12.32
CA ARG A 415 5.27 -3.92 -13.65
C ARG A 415 4.12 -3.26 -14.43
N ILE A 416 3.62 -2.12 -13.99
CA ILE A 416 2.46 -1.45 -14.62
C ILE A 416 2.89 -0.35 -15.58
N TRP A 417 4.19 -0.11 -15.69
CA TRP A 417 4.80 0.71 -16.73
C TRP A 417 5.63 -0.21 -17.61
N GLY A 418 5.02 -0.71 -18.69
CA GLY A 418 5.72 -1.57 -19.63
C GLY A 418 6.80 -0.78 -20.36
N VAL A 419 8.07 -1.02 -20.02
CA VAL A 419 9.23 -1.13 -20.93
C VAL A 419 10.31 -1.95 -20.20
N GLU A 420 10.89 -2.91 -20.91
CA GLU A 420 12.08 -3.76 -20.65
C GLU A 420 12.57 -3.96 -19.20
N ALA A 421 12.76 -5.23 -18.85
CA ALA A 421 13.40 -5.66 -17.61
C ALA A 421 14.86 -5.15 -17.54
N GLY A 422 15.05 -3.97 -16.96
CA GLY A 422 16.33 -3.60 -16.39
C GLY A 422 16.74 -4.68 -15.39
N ARG A 423 17.91 -5.28 -15.58
CA ARG A 423 18.53 -6.23 -14.64
C ARG A 423 18.66 -5.55 -13.27
N ALA A 424 17.69 -5.78 -12.39
CA ALA A 424 17.72 -5.26 -11.04
C ALA A 424 17.24 -6.38 -10.09
N THR A 425 18.18 -7.09 -9.50
CA THR A 425 18.00 -7.68 -8.17
C THR A 425 17.86 -6.49 -7.22
N LYS A 426 16.62 -6.09 -6.93
CA LYS A 426 16.35 -4.96 -6.02
C LYS A 426 16.26 -5.52 -4.61
N THR A 427 17.27 -5.31 -3.79
CA THR A 427 17.27 -5.70 -2.37
C THR A 427 16.76 -4.52 -1.55
N ASP A 428 15.74 -4.69 -0.72
CA ASP A 428 15.37 -3.70 0.29
C ASP A 428 16.25 -3.94 1.53
N ARG A 429 16.76 -2.87 2.15
CA ARG A 429 17.60 -2.92 3.36
C ARG A 429 16.76 -2.52 4.57
N LEU A 430 16.65 -3.42 5.54
CA LEU A 430 15.93 -3.18 6.79
C LEU A 430 16.93 -2.72 7.84
N LEU A 431 16.98 -1.41 8.07
CA LEU A 431 17.86 -0.79 9.06
C LEU A 431 17.29 -1.01 10.46
N VAL A 432 18.01 -1.77 11.29
CA VAL A 432 17.61 -2.09 12.66
C VAL A 432 18.45 -1.29 13.64
N ILE A 433 17.79 -0.39 14.38
CA ILE A 433 18.41 0.53 15.33
C ILE A 433 17.69 0.49 16.68
N ALA A 434 18.32 1.06 17.70
CA ALA A 434 17.76 1.15 19.05
C ALA A 434 18.11 2.49 19.73
N PRO A 435 17.26 3.00 20.65
CA PRO A 435 17.52 4.28 21.32
C PRO A 435 18.61 4.18 22.40
N THR A 436 18.89 2.96 22.90
CA THR A 436 19.90 2.67 23.94
C THR A 436 20.59 1.33 23.69
N GLU A 437 21.66 1.06 24.43
CA GLU A 437 22.40 -0.22 24.37
C GLU A 437 21.53 -1.42 24.80
N LEU A 438 20.54 -1.21 25.68
CA LEU A 438 19.61 -2.25 26.08
C LEU A 438 18.76 -2.72 24.88
N GLY A 439 18.21 -1.77 24.13
CA GLY A 439 17.47 -2.06 22.89
C GLY A 439 18.36 -2.69 21.82
N ARG A 440 19.62 -2.22 21.67
CA ARG A 440 20.58 -2.78 20.69
C ARG A 440 20.89 -4.24 20.99
N ARG A 441 21.19 -4.58 22.25
CA ARG A 441 21.43 -5.97 22.68
C ARG A 441 20.21 -6.83 22.48
N ARG A 442 19.01 -6.31 22.75
CA ARG A 442 17.75 -7.00 22.47
C ARG A 442 17.55 -7.28 20.98
N ALA A 443 17.87 -6.32 20.11
CA ALA A 443 17.81 -6.50 18.66
C ALA A 443 18.76 -7.63 18.20
N LEU A 444 20.01 -7.61 18.68
CA LEU A 444 21.04 -8.61 18.38
C LEU A 444 20.67 -10.00 18.91
N ALA A 445 20.20 -10.10 20.16
CA ALA A 445 19.80 -11.38 20.76
C ALA A 445 18.55 -11.97 20.06
N GLY A 446 17.66 -11.10 19.59
CA GLY A 446 16.43 -11.52 18.92
C GLY A 446 16.62 -11.91 17.46
N SER A 447 17.70 -11.51 16.77
CA SER A 447 17.86 -11.70 15.32
C SER A 447 17.70 -13.17 14.90
N ALA A 448 18.36 -14.08 15.63
CA ALA A 448 18.32 -15.52 15.42
C ALA A 448 17.07 -16.22 16.02
N THR A 449 16.11 -15.48 16.59
CA THR A 449 14.90 -16.08 17.17
C THR A 449 13.98 -16.61 16.06
N PRO A 450 13.61 -17.91 16.09
CA PRO A 450 12.65 -18.46 15.14
C PRO A 450 11.26 -17.84 15.27
N ILE A 451 10.56 -17.67 14.15
CA ILE A 451 9.22 -17.08 14.10
C ILE A 451 8.15 -18.16 13.96
N ASP A 452 7.11 -18.09 14.79
CA ASP A 452 5.93 -18.95 14.68
C ASP A 452 4.92 -18.39 13.67
N TRP A 453 5.01 -18.88 12.45
CA TRP A 453 4.11 -18.55 11.33
C TRP A 453 2.68 -19.12 11.47
N GLY A 454 2.46 -20.09 12.38
CA GLY A 454 1.19 -20.79 12.56
C GLY A 454 0.15 -20.02 13.38
N ARG A 455 0.57 -19.31 14.44
CA ARG A 455 -0.34 -18.58 15.35
C ARG A 455 -0.93 -17.28 14.80
N ALA A 456 -0.28 -16.67 13.80
CA ALA A 456 -0.71 -15.42 13.19
C ALA A 456 -1.28 -15.60 11.76
N GLY A 457 -0.94 -16.71 11.09
CA GLY A 457 -1.40 -17.05 9.74
C GLY A 457 -2.68 -17.88 9.67
N ALA A 458 -3.17 -18.39 10.81
CA ALA A 458 -4.41 -19.15 10.86
C ALA A 458 -5.64 -18.23 10.67
N SER A 459 -5.99 -17.98 9.41
CA SER A 459 -7.39 -18.07 9.02
C SER A 459 -7.90 -19.38 9.60
N VAL A 460 -8.83 -19.35 10.55
CA VAL A 460 -9.47 -20.53 11.13
C VAL A 460 -10.28 -21.23 10.04
N ALA A 461 -9.59 -21.97 9.16
CA ALA A 461 -10.17 -22.93 8.27
C ALA A 461 -10.19 -24.26 9.01
N ARG A 462 -11.28 -24.46 9.79
CA ARG A 462 -11.91 -25.70 10.26
C ARG A 462 -12.40 -25.53 11.69
N THR A 463 -13.61 -25.00 11.82
CA THR A 463 -14.51 -25.47 12.86
C THR A 463 -14.86 -26.93 12.55
N THR A 464 -14.14 -27.87 13.18
CA THR A 464 -14.67 -29.21 13.36
C THR A 464 -15.95 -29.09 14.20
N ARG A 465 -17.08 -29.52 13.63
CA ARG A 465 -18.32 -29.71 14.39
C ARG A 465 -18.03 -30.65 15.57
N PRO A 466 -18.50 -30.36 16.79
CA PRO A 466 -18.40 -31.31 17.88
C PRO A 466 -19.35 -32.47 17.58
N GLY A 467 -18.82 -33.69 17.53
CA GLY A 467 -19.61 -34.92 17.38
C GLY A 467 -19.28 -35.71 16.12
N GLN A 468 -18.12 -36.37 16.09
CA GLN A 468 -17.93 -37.63 15.37
C GLN A 468 -16.70 -38.34 15.95
N ALA A 469 -16.92 -39.57 16.41
CA ALA A 469 -15.95 -40.40 17.10
C ALA A 469 -14.72 -40.71 16.24
N ALA A 470 -13.56 -40.80 16.89
CA ALA A 470 -12.28 -41.12 16.27
C ALA A 470 -12.29 -42.51 15.61
N PRO A 471 -11.76 -42.68 14.38
CA PRO A 471 -11.53 -44.01 13.84
C PRO A 471 -10.25 -44.61 14.42
N ARG A 472 -10.34 -45.89 14.80
CA ARG A 472 -9.26 -46.72 15.32
C ARG A 472 -8.12 -46.87 14.29
N ALA A 473 -6.90 -46.98 14.81
CA ALA A 473 -5.67 -47.25 14.07
C ALA A 473 -5.72 -48.61 13.34
N PRO A 474 -5.16 -48.74 12.12
CA PRO A 474 -4.97 -50.03 11.49
C PRO A 474 -3.63 -50.66 11.90
N VAL A 475 -3.70 -51.97 12.09
CA VAL A 475 -2.65 -52.93 12.38
C VAL A 475 -1.72 -53.09 11.17
N ARG A 476 -0.44 -53.34 11.45
CA ARG A 476 0.64 -53.60 10.48
C ARG A 476 0.46 -54.97 9.82
N ASP A 477 0.78 -55.08 8.53
CA ASP A 477 1.24 -56.32 7.91
C ASP A 477 2.33 -56.02 6.87
N ASP A 478 3.38 -56.84 6.90
CA ASP A 478 4.62 -56.79 6.12
C ASP A 478 4.48 -57.51 4.76
N ALA A 479 5.00 -56.92 3.67
CA ALA A 479 5.68 -57.61 2.54
C ALA A 479 6.12 -56.62 1.41
N PRO A 480 7.20 -56.91 0.63
CA PRO A 480 8.01 -55.92 -0.11
C PRO A 480 7.67 -55.80 -1.63
N PRO A 481 8.34 -54.91 -2.41
CA PRO A 481 7.76 -54.28 -3.60
C PRO A 481 8.05 -55.02 -4.91
N ALA A 482 7.14 -54.86 -5.89
CA ALA A 482 7.37 -55.21 -7.29
C ALA A 482 7.18 -53.96 -8.18
N SER A 483 8.15 -53.78 -9.06
CA SER A 483 8.23 -52.78 -10.12
C SER A 483 7.19 -53.03 -11.24
N ILE A 484 6.98 -52.01 -12.09
CA ILE A 484 6.93 -52.08 -13.58
C ILE A 484 6.03 -50.97 -14.16
N LEU A 485 6.70 -50.08 -14.93
CA LEU A 485 6.39 -49.48 -16.24
C LEU A 485 4.94 -49.18 -16.69
N ALA A 486 4.85 -48.01 -17.36
CA ALA A 486 3.74 -47.51 -18.17
C ALA A 486 3.34 -48.42 -19.35
N PRO A 487 2.17 -48.15 -19.96
CA PRO A 487 2.18 -47.98 -21.42
C PRO A 487 1.33 -46.82 -21.96
N ASP A 488 1.65 -46.52 -23.23
CA ASP A 488 1.26 -45.45 -24.14
C ASP A 488 -0.13 -45.55 -24.79
N ALA A 489 -0.42 -44.47 -25.52
CA ALA A 489 -1.58 -44.08 -26.33
C ALA A 489 -1.94 -44.91 -27.59
N ALA A 490 -3.18 -44.73 -28.07
CA ALA A 490 -3.67 -44.64 -29.47
C ALA A 490 -5.23 -44.45 -29.40
N ASP A 491 -6.02 -43.88 -30.32
CA ASP A 491 -5.90 -43.55 -31.74
C ASP A 491 -7.18 -42.76 -32.17
N VAL A 492 -7.11 -41.76 -33.07
CA VAL A 492 -8.25 -41.27 -33.89
C VAL A 492 -7.72 -40.75 -35.25
N PRO A 493 -8.34 -41.11 -36.41
CA PRO A 493 -7.72 -41.05 -37.75
C PRO A 493 -8.05 -39.78 -38.57
N PRO A 494 -7.45 -39.60 -39.78
CA PRO A 494 -7.27 -38.30 -40.43
C PRO A 494 -8.30 -37.99 -41.54
N ARG A 495 -8.45 -36.70 -41.89
CA ARG A 495 -9.05 -36.24 -43.16
C ARG A 495 -8.22 -35.14 -43.84
N ARG A 496 -8.27 -35.19 -45.17
CA ARG A 496 -7.43 -34.59 -46.23
C ARG A 496 -7.47 -33.05 -46.37
N PRO A 497 -6.51 -32.45 -47.13
CA PRO A 497 -6.33 -31.01 -47.23
C PRO A 497 -7.04 -30.37 -48.44
N GLY A 498 -7.51 -29.14 -48.27
CA GLY A 498 -8.01 -28.25 -49.32
C GLY A 498 -7.94 -26.81 -48.82
N GLY A 499 -7.20 -25.95 -49.52
CA GLY A 499 -6.66 -24.69 -48.98
C GLY A 499 -7.60 -23.49 -48.99
N HIS A 500 -7.16 -22.41 -48.33
CA HIS A 500 -7.33 -21.00 -48.70
C HIS A 500 -6.62 -20.07 -47.69
N GLY A 501 -5.71 -19.23 -48.19
CA GLY A 501 -5.38 -17.88 -47.72
C GLY A 501 -4.60 -17.70 -46.40
N PRO A 502 -3.42 -17.05 -46.39
CA PRO A 502 -2.76 -16.67 -45.15
C PRO A 502 -3.53 -15.53 -44.46
N ALA A 503 -4.03 -15.80 -43.25
CA ALA A 503 -4.54 -14.79 -42.34
C ALA A 503 -3.39 -13.87 -41.89
N ARG A 504 -3.57 -12.57 -42.11
CA ARG A 504 -2.63 -11.53 -41.69
C ARG A 504 -2.48 -11.52 -40.18
N ALA A 505 -1.24 -11.59 -39.71
CA ALA A 505 -0.87 -11.24 -38.35
C ALA A 505 -1.24 -9.77 -38.10
N HIS A 506 -2.06 -9.51 -37.09
CA HIS A 506 -2.27 -8.16 -36.58
C HIS A 506 -1.03 -7.77 -35.76
N GLU A 507 -0.16 -6.95 -36.37
CA GLU A 507 0.90 -6.22 -35.68
C GLU A 507 0.28 -5.24 -34.66
N GLU A 508 0.80 -5.27 -33.44
CA GLU A 508 0.61 -4.22 -32.44
C GLU A 508 1.19 -2.89 -32.97
N PRO A 509 0.46 -1.77 -32.91
CA PRO A 509 1.03 -0.48 -33.26
C PRO A 509 1.93 0.02 -32.11
N ARG A 510 3.23 0.16 -32.41
CA ARG A 510 4.18 0.88 -31.56
C ARG A 510 3.77 2.36 -31.45
N PRO A 511 3.87 3.01 -30.28
CA PRO A 511 3.63 4.44 -30.15
C PRO A 511 4.71 5.24 -30.90
N ARG A 512 4.29 6.32 -31.57
CA ARG A 512 5.17 7.28 -32.27
C ARG A 512 5.73 8.33 -31.31
N ALA A 513 6.86 8.91 -31.70
CA ALA A 513 7.71 9.81 -30.92
C ALA A 513 7.14 11.22 -30.61
N ASP A 514 5.83 11.44 -30.71
CA ASP A 514 5.19 12.75 -30.45
C ASP A 514 4.68 12.92 -29.01
N ASP A 515 4.95 11.95 -28.12
CA ASP A 515 4.62 11.99 -26.69
C ASP A 515 5.66 12.78 -25.82
N GLN A 516 6.28 13.82 -26.38
CA GLN A 516 7.07 14.76 -25.57
C GLN A 516 6.21 15.94 -25.10
N PRO A 517 6.29 16.36 -23.82
CA PRO A 517 5.64 17.58 -23.36
C PRO A 517 6.24 18.80 -24.06
N ALA A 518 5.37 19.73 -24.47
CA ALA A 518 5.77 21.01 -25.06
C ALA A 518 6.73 21.78 -24.13
N PRO A 519 7.74 22.50 -24.67
CA PRO A 519 8.66 23.27 -23.86
C PRO A 519 7.95 24.44 -23.18
N GLU A 520 8.25 24.65 -21.91
CA GLU A 520 7.75 25.74 -21.08
C GLU A 520 8.04 27.12 -21.70
N LEU A 521 6.98 27.93 -21.86
CA LEU A 521 7.08 29.35 -22.16
C LEU A 521 7.76 30.06 -20.98
N ARG A 522 8.95 30.64 -21.23
CA ARG A 522 9.64 31.50 -20.28
C ARG A 522 8.81 32.77 -19.99
N PRO A 523 8.67 33.22 -18.74
CA PRO A 523 8.10 34.53 -18.45
C PRO A 523 9.03 35.63 -18.98
N ALA A 524 8.43 36.64 -19.62
CA ALA A 524 9.13 37.79 -20.16
C ALA A 524 9.84 38.57 -19.04
N ALA A 525 11.11 38.92 -19.29
CA ALA A 525 11.93 39.73 -18.41
C ALA A 525 11.33 41.15 -18.27
N ALA A 526 11.09 41.57 -17.02
CA ALA A 526 10.82 42.96 -16.70
C ALA A 526 12.08 43.80 -16.99
N GLY A 527 11.91 44.84 -17.80
CA GLY A 527 12.97 45.81 -18.10
C GLY A 527 13.36 46.66 -16.87
N PRO A 528 14.54 47.29 -16.90
CA PRO A 528 15.06 48.04 -15.76
C PRO A 528 14.29 49.36 -15.54
N PRO A 529 14.26 49.88 -14.29
CA PRO A 529 13.51 51.08 -13.97
C PRO A 529 14.19 52.33 -14.54
N VAL A 530 13.41 53.15 -15.23
CA VAL A 530 13.79 54.51 -15.62
C VAL A 530 13.64 55.42 -14.40
N ARG A 531 14.71 56.16 -14.09
CA ARG A 531 14.70 57.26 -13.12
C ARG A 531 14.00 58.47 -13.72
N SER A 532 12.99 58.98 -13.03
CA SER A 532 12.67 60.41 -12.89
C SER A 532 11.58 60.58 -11.84
#